data_AF-A0A8T5SU89-F1
#
_entry.id   AF-A0A8T5SU89-F1
#
_cell.length_a   1.000
_cell.length_b   1.000
_cell.length_c   1.000
_cell.angle_alpha   90.00
_cell.angle_beta   90.00
_cell.angle_gamma   90.00
#
_symmetry.space_group_name_H-M   'P 1'
#
loop_
_entity.id
_entity.type
_entity.pdbx_description
1 polymer ?
#
loop_
_entity_poly.entity_id
_entity_poly.type
_entity_poly.pdbx_seq_one_letter_code
_entity_poly.pdbx_strand_id
1 'polypeptide(L)'
;MNKLDGRTCFVCGKYLLNNTPDDLSYLQVHTGGTMKVKPDTYHLFSCPNCNKLAHKRCWYNVGERKKRKGLFGKEWQMICPGCGHVLSSPRSKRTGWNRGYEIPGHPDTDLLELQVPEVMSWKAGSVFGKIGRAIGNFFQAVGLSSLTDPEKSSIGRAAQKIGKSIQDVADRVFKLNIPPEKRSEIRDLKCQNCGAPLPLPGEFEDAVVCAHCGTAHLL
;
A
#
# COMPACT_ATOMS: atom_id res chain seq x y z
N MET A 1 -6.22 -5.57 -6.39
CA MET A 1 -6.49 -4.22 -5.84
C MET A 1 -7.86 -3.61 -6.14
N ASN A 2 -8.36 -3.48 -7.39
CA ASN A 2 -9.59 -2.70 -7.68
C ASN A 2 -10.84 -3.10 -6.86
N LYS A 3 -11.01 -4.39 -6.55
CA LYS A 3 -12.12 -4.90 -5.70
C LYS A 3 -12.01 -4.50 -4.22
N LEU A 4 -10.90 -3.90 -3.79
CA LEU A 4 -10.63 -3.44 -2.42
C LEU A 4 -10.66 -1.91 -2.30
N ASP A 5 -10.68 -1.22 -3.43
CA ASP A 5 -10.67 0.23 -3.50
C ASP A 5 -11.92 0.82 -2.83
N GLY A 6 -11.75 1.82 -1.98
CA GLY A 6 -12.83 2.44 -1.21
C GLY A 6 -13.49 1.53 -0.16
N ARG A 7 -13.11 0.25 -0.08
CA ARG A 7 -13.66 -0.66 0.92
C ARG A 7 -12.97 -0.47 2.27
N THR A 8 -13.77 -0.58 3.31
CA THR A 8 -13.33 -0.45 4.70
C THR A 8 -13.26 -1.80 5.39
N CYS A 9 -12.35 -1.89 6.36
CA CYS A 9 -12.24 -3.00 7.27
C CYS A 9 -13.50 -3.07 8.13
N PHE A 10 -14.21 -4.20 8.08
CA PHE A 10 -15.43 -4.42 8.85
C PHE A 10 -15.24 -4.22 10.36
N VAL A 11 -14.03 -4.46 10.88
CA VAL A 11 -13.75 -4.40 12.32
C VAL A 11 -13.33 -3.01 12.79
N CYS A 12 -12.44 -2.32 12.06
CA CYS A 12 -11.85 -1.06 12.52
C CYS A 12 -12.31 0.17 11.72
N GLY A 13 -13.12 0.01 10.67
CA GLY A 13 -13.63 1.10 9.84
C GLY A 13 -12.60 1.76 8.91
N LYS A 14 -11.30 1.49 9.08
CA LYS A 14 -10.23 2.03 8.21
C LYS A 14 -10.27 1.40 6.82
N TYR A 15 -9.83 2.12 5.80
CA TYR A 15 -9.69 1.59 4.44
C TYR A 15 -8.78 0.35 4.41
N LEU A 16 -9.20 -0.69 3.68
CA LEU A 16 -8.48 -1.97 3.60
C LEU A 16 -7.08 -1.81 3.02
N LEU A 17 -6.91 -0.87 2.08
CA LEU A 17 -5.63 -0.60 1.44
C LEU A 17 -4.73 0.34 2.27
N ASN A 18 -5.21 0.90 3.38
CA ASN A 18 -4.43 1.76 4.28
C ASN A 18 -3.96 0.94 5.48
N ASN A 19 -2.77 0.35 5.37
CA ASN A 19 -2.14 -0.38 6.48
C ASN A 19 -1.37 0.57 7.41
N THR A 20 -1.21 0.15 8.66
CA THR A 20 -0.25 0.73 9.62
C THR A 20 0.90 -0.24 9.89
N PRO A 21 1.98 0.19 10.57
CA PRO A 21 3.08 -0.71 10.95
C PRO A 21 2.66 -1.92 11.81
N ASP A 22 1.50 -1.84 12.48
CA ASP A 22 0.94 -2.91 13.31
C ASP A 22 0.20 -3.96 12.48
N ASP A 23 -0.32 -3.58 11.30
CA ASP A 23 -1.04 -4.48 10.40
C ASP A 23 -0.09 -5.43 9.64
N LEU A 24 1.22 -5.17 9.70
CA LEU A 24 2.23 -5.96 8.99
C LEU A 24 2.34 -7.39 9.52
N SER A 25 2.62 -8.31 8.62
CA SER A 25 2.75 -9.73 8.88
C SER A 25 4.12 -10.06 9.47
N TYR A 26 4.15 -11.14 10.25
CA TYR A 26 5.35 -11.59 10.98
C TYR A 26 5.67 -13.04 10.58
N LEU A 27 6.96 -13.33 10.40
CA LEU A 27 7.50 -14.68 10.25
C LEU A 27 8.05 -15.17 11.58
N GLN A 28 7.83 -16.45 11.89
CA GLN A 28 8.63 -17.11 12.91
C GLN A 28 10.02 -17.39 12.34
N VAL A 29 11.05 -17.03 13.09
CA VAL A 29 12.43 -17.39 12.77
C VAL A 29 12.84 -18.63 13.54
N HIS A 30 13.81 -19.37 13.00
CA HIS A 30 14.33 -20.62 13.59
C HIS A 30 14.82 -20.45 15.04
N THR A 31 15.14 -19.24 15.48
CA THR A 31 15.52 -18.91 16.86
C THR A 31 14.33 -18.80 17.84
N GLY A 32 13.10 -19.07 17.40
CA GLY A 32 11.88 -18.97 18.22
C GLY A 32 11.34 -17.55 18.39
N GLY A 33 11.99 -16.56 17.77
CA GLY A 33 11.52 -15.18 17.68
C GLY A 33 10.52 -14.96 16.54
N THR A 34 9.97 -13.74 16.49
CA THR A 34 9.12 -13.28 15.38
C THR A 34 9.74 -12.05 14.75
N MET A 35 9.85 -12.01 13.42
CA MET A 35 10.33 -10.84 12.68
C MET A 35 9.31 -10.40 11.65
N LYS A 36 9.30 -9.11 11.25
CA LYS A 36 8.40 -8.64 10.19
C LYS A 36 8.81 -9.25 8.84
N VAL A 37 7.82 -9.68 8.06
CA VAL A 37 8.01 -10.18 6.68
C VAL A 37 8.67 -9.09 5.83
N LYS A 38 9.61 -9.47 4.95
CA LYS A 38 10.18 -8.60 3.92
C LYS A 38 9.92 -9.20 2.52
N PRO A 39 9.45 -8.39 1.54
CA PRO A 39 9.04 -6.99 1.66
C PRO A 39 7.86 -6.81 2.62
N ASP A 40 7.66 -5.59 3.13
CA ASP A 40 6.60 -5.31 4.10
C ASP A 40 5.24 -5.75 3.53
N THR A 41 4.61 -6.69 4.21
CA THR A 41 3.41 -7.39 3.74
C THR A 41 2.35 -7.36 4.81
N TYR A 42 1.07 -7.31 4.42
CA TYR A 42 -0.06 -7.49 5.32
C TYR A 42 -1.15 -8.32 4.65
N HIS A 43 -2.00 -8.95 5.44
CA HIS A 43 -3.05 -9.84 4.95
C HIS A 43 -4.44 -9.29 5.26
N LEU A 44 -5.37 -9.54 4.35
CA LEU A 44 -6.80 -9.38 4.58
C LEU A 44 -7.46 -10.76 4.63
N PHE A 45 -8.44 -10.91 5.52
CA PHE A 45 -9.21 -12.14 5.64
C PHE A 45 -10.70 -11.87 5.47
N SER A 46 -11.34 -12.68 4.63
CA SER A 46 -12.78 -12.70 4.42
C SER A 46 -13.39 -13.85 5.19
N CYS A 47 -14.41 -13.58 6.01
CA CYS A 47 -15.14 -14.66 6.67
C CYS A 47 -15.82 -15.55 5.61
N PRO A 48 -15.61 -16.88 5.61
CA PRO A 48 -16.19 -17.78 4.61
C PRO A 48 -17.72 -17.84 4.66
N ASN A 49 -18.33 -17.54 5.81
CA ASN A 49 -19.78 -17.61 5.99
C ASN A 49 -20.51 -16.32 5.57
N CYS A 50 -19.97 -15.14 5.90
CA CYS A 50 -20.67 -13.87 5.68
C CYS A 50 -19.91 -12.88 4.77
N ASN A 51 -18.76 -13.29 4.22
CA ASN A 51 -17.93 -12.52 3.29
C ASN A 51 -17.48 -11.13 3.80
N LYS A 52 -17.61 -10.87 5.10
CA LYS A 52 -17.08 -9.66 5.72
C LYS A 52 -15.56 -9.71 5.69
N LEU A 53 -14.97 -8.65 5.16
CA LEU A 53 -13.53 -8.51 4.93
C LEU A 53 -12.92 -7.54 5.95
N ALA A 54 -11.79 -7.91 6.54
CA ALA A 54 -11.05 -7.08 7.48
C ALA A 54 -9.56 -7.40 7.46
N HIS A 55 -8.73 -6.49 7.98
CA HIS A 55 -7.31 -6.72 8.21
C HIS A 55 -7.11 -7.93 9.12
N LYS A 56 -6.14 -8.80 8.80
CA LYS A 56 -5.87 -10.02 9.57
C LYS A 56 -5.61 -9.72 11.05
N ARG A 57 -4.83 -8.68 11.37
CA ARG A 57 -4.67 -8.18 12.76
C ARG A 57 -6.01 -7.95 13.48
N CYS A 58 -6.97 -7.32 12.80
CA CYS A 58 -8.26 -6.97 13.41
C CYS A 58 -9.06 -8.22 13.80
N TRP A 59 -8.92 -9.32 13.04
CA TRP A 59 -9.51 -10.61 13.38
C TRP A 59 -8.92 -11.19 14.67
N TYR A 60 -7.60 -11.13 14.87
CA TYR A 60 -7.00 -11.58 16.14
C TYR A 60 -7.34 -10.67 17.34
N ASN A 61 -7.52 -9.38 17.08
CA ASN A 61 -7.85 -8.44 18.16
C ASN A 61 -9.28 -8.61 18.68
N VAL A 62 -10.25 -8.84 17.79
CA VAL A 62 -11.69 -8.83 18.12
C VAL A 62 -12.34 -10.21 18.01
N GLY A 63 -11.87 -11.06 17.09
CA GLY A 63 -12.41 -12.38 16.83
C GLY A 63 -11.96 -13.45 17.82
N GLU A 64 -10.81 -13.28 18.48
CA GLU A 64 -10.35 -14.19 19.54
C GLU A 64 -11.23 -14.09 20.78
N ARG A 65 -12.11 -15.08 20.97
CA ARG A 65 -13.04 -15.13 22.10
C ARG A 65 -12.68 -16.24 23.06
N LYS A 66 -12.83 -15.92 24.34
CA LYS A 66 -12.68 -16.87 25.43
C LYS A 66 -13.96 -17.69 25.60
N LYS A 67 -13.80 -19.00 25.62
CA LYS A 67 -14.85 -20.00 25.89
C LYS A 67 -14.51 -20.75 27.17
N ARG A 68 -15.55 -21.24 27.83
CA ARG A 68 -15.42 -22.04 29.05
C ARG A 68 -15.22 -23.51 28.64
N LYS A 69 -14.17 -24.15 29.17
CA LYS A 69 -13.90 -25.57 29.01
C LYS A 69 -14.11 -26.27 30.35
N GLY A 70 -15.28 -26.89 30.56
CA GLY A 70 -15.64 -27.50 31.84
C GLY A 70 -15.80 -26.49 32.99
N LEU A 71 -15.67 -26.96 34.24
CA LEU A 71 -15.94 -26.11 35.41
C LEU A 71 -14.91 -24.98 35.61
N PHE A 72 -13.62 -25.23 35.33
CA PHE A 72 -12.53 -24.27 35.59
C PHE A 72 -11.64 -23.96 34.37
N GLY A 73 -11.77 -24.71 33.29
CA GLY A 73 -10.94 -24.53 32.10
C GLY A 73 -11.41 -23.36 31.25
N LYS A 74 -10.45 -22.76 30.53
CA LYS A 74 -10.67 -21.69 29.57
C LYS A 74 -10.00 -22.09 28.27
N GLU A 75 -10.70 -21.89 27.17
CA GLU A 75 -10.16 -22.06 25.84
C GLU A 75 -10.43 -20.81 25.01
N TRP A 76 -9.68 -20.66 23.94
CA TRP A 76 -9.73 -19.53 23.04
C TRP A 76 -10.09 -20.03 21.66
N GLN A 77 -10.98 -19.31 20.99
CA GLN A 77 -11.45 -19.68 19.67
C GLN A 77 -11.68 -18.41 18.88
N MET A 78 -11.20 -18.40 17.64
CA MET A 78 -11.52 -17.33 16.71
C MET A 78 -12.94 -17.50 16.19
N ILE A 79 -13.77 -16.49 16.41
CA ILE A 79 -15.17 -16.44 16.02
C ILE A 79 -15.42 -15.16 15.23
N CYS A 80 -16.13 -15.26 14.12
CA CYS A 80 -16.47 -14.10 13.33
C CYS A 80 -17.33 -13.13 14.15
N PRO A 81 -16.90 -11.88 14.38
CA PRO A 81 -17.68 -10.92 15.14
C PRO A 81 -18.93 -10.44 14.37
N GLY A 82 -18.99 -10.69 13.06
CA GLY A 82 -20.10 -10.26 12.23
C GLY A 82 -21.25 -11.28 12.09
N CYS A 83 -20.98 -12.58 12.17
CA CYS A 83 -22.00 -13.63 12.00
C CYS A 83 -21.91 -14.78 13.02
N GLY A 84 -20.94 -14.75 13.95
CA GLY A 84 -20.78 -15.80 14.95
C GLY A 84 -20.19 -17.12 14.43
N HIS A 85 -19.90 -17.23 13.13
CA HIS A 85 -19.29 -18.43 12.55
C HIS A 85 -17.93 -18.70 13.19
N VAL A 86 -17.68 -19.97 13.51
CA VAL A 86 -16.44 -20.43 14.13
C VAL A 86 -15.36 -20.53 13.05
N LEU A 87 -14.26 -19.80 13.22
CA LEU A 87 -13.19 -19.68 12.23
C LEU A 87 -11.96 -20.52 12.56
N SER A 88 -11.93 -21.17 13.73
CA SER A 88 -10.79 -22.00 14.13
C SER A 88 -11.18 -22.98 15.23
N SER A 89 -10.37 -24.03 15.40
CA SER A 89 -10.49 -24.96 16.52
C SER A 89 -10.15 -24.28 17.86
N PRO A 90 -10.72 -24.75 18.99
CA PRO A 90 -10.37 -24.24 20.32
C PRO A 90 -8.91 -24.45 20.68
N ARG A 91 -8.33 -23.52 21.45
CA ARG A 91 -6.92 -23.49 21.87
C ARG A 91 -6.80 -23.17 23.36
N SER A 92 -5.73 -23.62 24.00
CA SER A 92 -5.47 -23.32 25.42
C SER A 92 -5.03 -21.88 25.68
N LYS A 93 -4.45 -21.21 24.67
CA LYS A 93 -3.91 -19.85 24.77
C LYS A 93 -4.51 -18.95 23.70
N ARG A 94 -4.66 -17.66 24.03
CA ARG A 94 -4.98 -16.62 23.05
C ARG A 94 -3.79 -16.44 22.11
N THR A 95 -4.05 -16.40 20.82
CA THR A 95 -3.03 -16.06 19.82
C THR A 95 -3.08 -14.57 19.53
N GLY A 96 -1.97 -13.88 19.73
CA GLY A 96 -1.81 -12.48 19.30
C GLY A 96 -1.47 -12.40 17.82
N TRP A 97 -1.83 -11.29 17.18
CA TRP A 97 -1.55 -11.06 15.75
C TRP A 97 -0.07 -11.28 15.38
N ASN A 98 0.85 -10.73 16.17
CA ASN A 98 2.30 -10.87 15.97
C ASN A 98 2.83 -12.31 16.07
N ARG A 99 2.01 -13.25 16.57
CA ARG A 99 2.29 -14.68 16.66
C ARG A 99 1.40 -15.51 15.73
N GLY A 100 0.47 -14.87 15.03
CA GLY A 100 -0.57 -15.49 14.22
C GLY A 100 -0.04 -15.88 12.85
N TYR A 101 0.71 -16.98 12.80
CA TYR A 101 1.24 -17.50 11.55
C TYR A 101 0.10 -17.88 10.59
N GLU A 102 -1.02 -18.40 11.09
CA GLU A 102 -2.19 -18.77 10.29
C GLU A 102 -3.48 -18.65 11.14
N ILE A 103 -4.61 -18.33 10.51
CA ILE A 103 -5.91 -18.59 11.16
C ILE A 103 -6.12 -20.11 11.03
N PRO A 104 -6.20 -20.90 12.11
CA PRO A 104 -6.19 -22.35 11.96
C PRO A 104 -7.35 -22.87 11.11
N GLY A 105 -7.02 -23.57 10.02
CA GLY A 105 -7.97 -23.99 8.97
C GLY A 105 -8.03 -23.06 7.74
N HIS A 106 -7.31 -21.94 7.78
CA HIS A 106 -7.18 -20.94 6.72
C HIS A 106 -5.71 -20.50 6.63
N PRO A 107 -4.86 -21.28 5.93
CA PRO A 107 -3.45 -20.95 5.76
C PRO A 107 -3.28 -19.60 5.07
N ASP A 108 -2.14 -18.95 5.30
CA ASP A 108 -1.88 -17.61 4.77
C ASP A 108 -1.88 -17.54 3.24
N THR A 109 -1.63 -18.67 2.58
CA THR A 109 -1.77 -18.85 1.12
C THR A 109 -3.20 -18.62 0.63
N ASP A 110 -4.20 -18.85 1.48
CA ASP A 110 -5.63 -18.70 1.15
C ASP A 110 -6.14 -17.30 1.50
N LEU A 111 -5.27 -16.44 2.03
CA LEU A 111 -5.59 -15.07 2.38
C LEU A 111 -5.28 -14.13 1.23
N LEU A 112 -5.92 -12.95 1.29
CA LEU A 112 -5.58 -11.89 0.34
C LEU A 112 -4.34 -11.16 0.85
N GLU A 113 -3.20 -11.56 0.32
CA GLU A 113 -1.90 -10.93 0.57
C GLU A 113 -1.77 -9.60 -0.18
N LEU A 114 -1.18 -8.62 0.51
CA LEU A 114 -0.90 -7.30 -0.02
C LEU A 114 0.50 -6.87 0.39
N GLN A 115 1.36 -6.66 -0.60
CA GLN A 115 2.66 -6.06 -0.39
C GLN A 115 2.52 -4.54 -0.34
N VAL A 116 3.10 -3.90 0.67
CA VAL A 116 3.03 -2.44 0.84
C VAL A 116 3.56 -1.71 -0.40
N PRO A 117 4.70 -2.09 -1.01
CA PRO A 117 5.17 -1.45 -2.24
C PRO A 117 4.12 -1.48 -3.36
N GLU A 118 3.47 -2.63 -3.60
CA GLU A 118 2.45 -2.79 -4.64
C GLU A 118 1.19 -1.98 -4.36
N VAL A 119 0.73 -1.94 -3.11
CA VAL A 119 -0.42 -1.13 -2.69
C VAL A 119 -0.12 0.35 -2.88
N MET A 120 1.10 0.79 -2.58
CA MET A 120 1.54 2.17 -2.80
C MET A 120 1.61 2.48 -4.30
N SER A 121 2.22 1.60 -5.11
CA SER A 121 2.25 1.74 -6.58
C SER A 121 0.85 1.76 -7.19
N TRP A 122 -0.06 0.92 -6.70
CA TRP A 122 -1.45 0.93 -7.17
C TRP A 122 -2.22 2.15 -6.68
N LYS A 123 -2.02 2.64 -5.46
CA LYS A 123 -2.61 3.92 -5.02
C LYS A 123 -2.11 5.06 -5.88
N ALA A 124 -0.82 5.11 -6.15
CA ALA A 124 -0.20 6.03 -7.10
C ALA A 124 -0.65 5.81 -8.56
N GLY A 125 -1.30 4.69 -8.91
CA GLY A 125 -1.94 4.49 -10.21
C GLY A 125 -3.45 4.79 -10.20
N SER A 126 -4.14 4.49 -9.10
CA SER A 126 -5.60 4.52 -8.94
C SER A 126 -6.11 5.84 -8.41
N VAL A 127 -5.37 6.50 -7.51
CA VAL A 127 -5.55 7.93 -7.21
C VAL A 127 -5.41 8.70 -8.51
N PHE A 128 -4.53 8.30 -9.43
CA PHE A 128 -4.37 8.96 -10.73
C PHE A 128 -5.41 8.52 -11.77
N GLY A 129 -5.96 7.31 -11.67
CA GLY A 129 -7.12 6.86 -12.47
C GLY A 129 -8.49 7.36 -11.98
N LYS A 130 -8.59 7.78 -10.71
CA LYS A 130 -9.79 8.39 -10.10
C LYS A 130 -9.73 9.92 -10.11
N ILE A 131 -8.57 10.51 -9.84
CA ILE A 131 -8.31 11.93 -10.08
C ILE A 131 -8.33 12.21 -11.59
N GLY A 132 -7.89 11.28 -12.43
CA GLY A 132 -8.06 11.37 -13.88
C GLY A 132 -9.53 11.40 -14.36
N ARG A 133 -10.51 11.12 -13.48
CA ARG A 133 -11.94 11.31 -13.76
C ARG A 133 -12.58 12.52 -13.07
N ALA A 134 -11.96 13.08 -12.03
CA ALA A 134 -12.53 14.18 -11.25
C ALA A 134 -11.75 15.52 -11.36
N ILE A 135 -10.52 15.50 -11.85
CA ILE A 135 -9.71 16.68 -12.15
C ILE A 135 -9.18 16.50 -13.58
N GLY A 136 -9.92 17.04 -14.55
CA GLY A 136 -9.60 16.89 -15.97
C GLY A 136 -8.16 17.23 -16.29
N ASN A 137 -7.49 16.33 -17.04
CA ASN A 137 -6.31 16.59 -17.87
C ASN A 137 -4.96 16.98 -17.22
N PHE A 138 -4.78 16.94 -15.90
CA PHE A 138 -3.52 17.41 -15.30
C PHE A 138 -2.34 16.41 -15.33
N PHE A 139 -2.55 15.10 -15.46
CA PHE A 139 -1.44 14.13 -15.38
C PHE A 139 -1.53 12.99 -16.39
N GLN A 140 -0.49 12.78 -17.19
CA GLN A 140 -0.37 11.67 -18.14
C GLN A 140 0.92 10.88 -17.90
N ALA A 141 0.81 9.58 -17.58
CA ALA A 141 1.96 8.70 -17.50
C ALA A 141 2.34 8.24 -18.92
N VAL A 142 3.60 8.46 -19.30
CA VAL A 142 4.15 8.13 -20.62
C VAL A 142 5.47 7.38 -20.45
N GLY A 143 5.80 6.53 -21.43
CA GLY A 143 7.11 5.89 -21.45
C GLY A 143 8.20 6.87 -21.92
N LEU A 144 9.42 6.75 -21.41
CA LEU A 144 10.56 7.57 -21.85
C LEU A 144 10.76 7.52 -23.38
N SER A 145 10.46 6.37 -23.99
CA SER A 145 10.50 6.13 -25.44
C SER A 145 9.44 6.91 -26.23
N SER A 146 8.32 7.29 -25.60
CA SER A 146 7.23 8.04 -26.22
C SER A 146 7.39 9.56 -26.12
N LEU A 147 8.52 10.03 -25.59
CA LEU A 147 8.85 11.44 -25.47
C LEU A 147 9.54 11.98 -26.71
N THR A 148 9.30 13.25 -27.00
CA THR A 148 10.05 14.03 -27.99
C THR A 148 11.47 14.32 -27.48
N ASP A 149 12.39 14.61 -28.39
CA ASP A 149 13.79 14.90 -28.03
C ASP A 149 13.96 16.15 -27.13
N PRO A 150 13.15 17.23 -27.28
CA PRO A 150 13.14 18.33 -26.32
C PRO A 150 12.75 17.89 -24.91
N GLU A 151 11.74 17.02 -24.76
CA GLU A 151 11.29 16.52 -23.46
C GLU A 151 12.34 15.64 -22.80
N LYS A 152 12.97 14.74 -23.58
CA LYS A 152 14.11 13.92 -23.09
C LYS A 152 15.26 14.82 -22.65
N SER A 153 15.54 15.89 -23.38
CA SER A 153 16.60 16.85 -23.03
C SER A 153 16.29 17.61 -21.74
N SER A 154 15.04 18.01 -21.51
CA SER A 154 14.61 18.62 -20.24
C SER A 154 14.73 17.66 -19.06
N ILE A 155 14.33 16.40 -19.24
CA ILE A 155 14.53 15.34 -18.23
C ILE A 155 16.01 15.12 -17.95
N GLY A 156 16.86 15.06 -18.99
CA GLY A 156 18.30 14.89 -18.85
C GLY A 156 18.94 16.01 -18.01
N ARG A 157 18.56 17.27 -18.26
CA ARG A 157 19.00 18.43 -17.46
C ARG A 157 18.54 18.34 -16.01
N ALA A 158 17.30 17.91 -15.78
CA ALA A 158 16.74 17.73 -14.44
C ALA A 158 17.42 16.57 -13.67
N ALA A 159 17.75 15.48 -14.37
CA ALA A 159 18.52 14.37 -13.81
C ALA A 159 19.93 14.81 -13.41
N GLN A 160 20.62 15.58 -14.26
CA GLN A 160 21.98 16.06 -13.97
C GLN A 160 22.04 16.92 -12.71
N LYS A 161 21.02 17.75 -12.44
CA LYS A 161 20.93 18.59 -11.23
C LYS A 161 20.94 17.79 -9.93
N ILE A 162 20.50 16.53 -9.97
CA ILE A 162 20.49 15.62 -8.82
C ILE A 162 21.60 14.57 -8.91
N GLY A 163 22.60 14.77 -9.78
CA GLY A 163 23.72 13.85 -9.96
C GLY A 163 23.38 12.55 -10.69
N LYS A 164 22.29 12.51 -11.47
CA LYS A 164 21.84 11.35 -12.24
C LYS A 164 21.97 11.59 -13.74
N SER A 165 22.10 10.51 -14.50
CA SER A 165 21.98 10.51 -15.96
C SER A 165 20.55 10.21 -16.39
N ILE A 166 20.23 10.43 -17.68
CA ILE A 166 18.93 10.04 -18.24
C ILE A 166 18.73 8.50 -18.22
N GLN A 167 19.80 7.72 -18.15
CA GLN A 167 19.75 6.26 -18.06
C GLN A 167 19.35 5.79 -16.65
N ASP A 168 19.58 6.64 -15.64
CA ASP A 168 19.15 6.40 -14.25
C ASP A 168 17.69 6.83 -14.01
N VAL A 169 17.06 7.44 -15.03
CA VAL A 169 15.65 7.83 -14.98
C VAL A 169 14.80 6.60 -15.24
N ALA A 170 13.83 6.37 -14.36
CA ALA A 170 12.89 5.26 -14.54
C ALA A 170 12.16 5.39 -15.89
N ASP A 171 11.93 4.28 -16.60
CA ASP A 171 11.22 4.23 -17.90
C ASP A 171 9.87 4.93 -17.89
N ARG A 172 9.28 5.07 -16.70
CA ARG A 172 7.99 5.74 -16.47
C ARG A 172 8.20 7.21 -16.14
N VAL A 173 7.69 8.07 -17.03
CA VAL A 173 7.68 9.53 -16.89
C VAL A 173 6.26 10.02 -16.68
N PHE A 174 6.08 11.03 -15.84
CA PHE A 174 4.78 11.66 -15.60
C PHE A 174 4.76 13.05 -16.22
N LYS A 175 3.91 13.28 -17.22
CA LYS A 175 3.60 14.63 -17.71
C LYS A 175 2.58 15.28 -16.79
N LEU A 176 2.93 16.42 -16.24
CA LEU A 176 2.12 17.32 -15.43
C LEU A 176 1.68 18.43 -16.41
N ASN A 177 0.40 18.55 -16.72
CA ASN A 177 -0.14 19.65 -17.52
C ASN A 177 -0.45 20.83 -16.59
N ILE A 178 0.59 21.49 -16.09
CA ILE A 178 0.42 22.69 -15.27
C ILE A 178 0.69 23.90 -16.15
N PRO A 179 -0.28 24.81 -16.36
CA PRO A 179 -0.04 26.04 -17.12
C PRO A 179 1.16 26.78 -16.54
N PRO A 180 2.11 27.26 -17.37
CA PRO A 180 3.34 27.92 -16.91
C PRO A 180 3.10 29.00 -15.84
N GLU A 181 2.05 29.80 -16.02
CA GLU A 181 1.62 30.87 -15.12
C GLU A 181 1.23 30.41 -13.70
N LYS A 182 0.91 29.12 -13.51
CA LYS A 182 0.54 28.54 -12.20
C LYS A 182 1.68 27.77 -11.54
N ARG A 183 2.81 27.57 -12.22
CA ARG A 183 3.94 26.79 -11.68
C ARG A 183 4.58 27.47 -10.46
N SER A 184 4.57 28.80 -10.43
CA SER A 184 5.08 29.61 -9.30
C SER A 184 4.23 29.52 -8.03
N GLU A 185 2.98 29.05 -8.13
CA GLU A 185 2.06 28.85 -7.00
C GLU A 185 2.28 27.51 -6.29
N ILE A 186 3.07 26.61 -6.87
CA ILE A 186 3.34 25.27 -6.33
C ILE A 186 4.25 25.39 -5.10
N ARG A 187 3.67 25.17 -3.90
CA ARG A 187 4.39 25.24 -2.62
C ARG A 187 4.99 23.89 -2.20
N ASP A 188 4.40 22.80 -2.64
CA ASP A 188 4.93 21.45 -2.46
C ASP A 188 4.66 20.60 -3.71
N LEU A 189 5.64 19.77 -4.06
CA LEU A 189 5.50 18.78 -5.13
C LEU A 189 6.03 17.45 -4.60
N LYS A 190 5.33 16.35 -4.90
CA LYS A 190 5.70 15.00 -4.46
C LYS A 190 5.83 14.06 -5.64
N CYS A 191 6.75 13.11 -5.51
CA CYS A 191 7.06 12.15 -6.54
C CYS A 191 5.88 11.20 -6.72
N GLN A 192 5.36 11.12 -7.93
CA GLN A 192 4.23 10.24 -8.24
C GLN A 192 4.55 8.75 -8.21
N ASN A 193 5.82 8.37 -8.11
CA ASN A 193 6.22 6.97 -7.95
C ASN A 193 6.44 6.57 -6.48
N CYS A 194 7.17 7.38 -5.69
CA CYS A 194 7.56 7.00 -4.33
C CYS A 194 7.05 7.94 -3.22
N GLY A 195 6.35 9.03 -3.56
CA GLY A 195 5.82 10.00 -2.60
C GLY A 195 6.85 10.92 -1.94
N ALA A 196 8.14 10.76 -2.25
CA ALA A 196 9.20 11.64 -1.76
C ALA A 196 8.98 13.08 -2.24
N PRO A 197 9.40 14.11 -1.48
CA PRO A 197 9.37 15.49 -1.96
C PRO A 197 10.16 15.61 -3.26
N LEU A 198 9.60 16.32 -4.22
CA LEU A 198 10.29 16.70 -5.45
C LEU A 198 10.91 18.09 -5.27
N PRO A 199 12.05 18.35 -5.95
CA PRO A 199 12.52 19.71 -6.15
C PRO A 199 11.38 20.60 -6.66
N LEU A 200 11.23 21.79 -6.09
CA LEU A 200 10.32 22.78 -6.65
C LEU A 200 10.91 23.26 -7.97
N PRO A 201 10.14 23.21 -9.07
CA PRO A 201 10.65 23.66 -10.35
C PRO A 201 10.85 25.17 -10.35
N GLY A 202 11.97 25.61 -10.93
CA GLY A 202 12.16 27.01 -11.29
C GLY A 202 11.18 27.47 -12.38
N GLU A 203 11.06 28.78 -12.58
CA GLU A 203 10.13 29.40 -13.56
C GLU A 203 10.32 28.87 -15.00
N PHE A 204 11.53 28.42 -15.33
CA PHE A 204 11.91 27.92 -16.66
C PHE A 204 12.19 26.41 -16.69
N GLU A 205 11.76 25.67 -15.67
CA GLU A 205 11.96 24.22 -15.63
C GLU A 205 10.75 23.48 -16.21
N ASP A 206 11.02 22.67 -17.23
CA ASP A 206 10.04 21.81 -17.90
C ASP A 206 10.07 20.37 -17.39
N ALA A 207 10.96 20.05 -16.46
CA ALA A 207 11.04 18.72 -15.87
C ALA A 207 11.68 18.74 -14.49
N VAL A 208 11.29 17.77 -13.65
CA VAL A 208 11.88 17.48 -12.34
C VAL A 208 12.14 15.98 -12.25
N VAL A 209 13.24 15.57 -11.62
CA VAL A 209 13.54 14.15 -11.37
C VAL A 209 13.59 13.89 -9.88
N CYS A 210 12.95 12.80 -9.46
CA CYS A 210 12.98 12.37 -8.07
C CYS A 210 14.37 11.86 -7.69
N ALA A 211 15.01 12.53 -6.72
CA ALA A 211 16.28 12.09 -6.15
C ALA A 211 16.20 10.66 -5.58
N HIS A 212 15.08 10.32 -4.93
CA HIS A 212 14.90 9.03 -4.26
C HIS A 212 14.77 7.83 -5.21
N CYS A 213 13.95 7.92 -6.26
CA CYS A 213 13.65 6.77 -7.13
C CYS A 213 13.95 6.98 -8.61
N GLY A 214 14.46 8.15 -9.02
CA GLY A 214 14.81 8.43 -10.42
C GLY A 214 13.62 8.67 -11.35
N THR A 215 12.39 8.64 -10.86
CA THR A 215 11.21 8.94 -11.69
C THR A 215 11.23 10.40 -12.14
N ALA A 216 11.00 10.62 -13.44
CA ALA A 216 10.89 11.95 -14.01
C ALA A 216 9.44 12.45 -14.11
N HIS A 217 9.30 13.77 -13.97
CA HIS A 217 8.06 14.53 -14.00
C HIS A 217 8.23 15.70 -14.97
N LEU A 218 7.66 15.61 -16.17
CA LEU A 218 7.59 16.71 -17.14
C LEU A 218 6.51 17.71 -16.69
N LEU A 219 6.74 19.01 -16.86
CA LEU A 219 5.86 20.09 -16.39
C LEU A 219 5.15 20.82 -17.51
#